data_AF-A0A970TIP4-F1
#
_entry.id   AF-A0A970TIP4-F1
#
_cell.length_a   1.000
_cell.length_b   1.000
_cell.length_c   1.000
_cell.angle_alpha   90.00
_cell.angle_beta   90.00
_cell.angle_gamma   90.00
#
_symmetry.space_group_name_H-M   'P 1'
#
loop_
_entity.id
_entity.type
_entity.pdbx_description
1 polymer ?
#
loop_
_entity_poly.entity_id
_entity_poly.type
_entity_poly.pdbx_seq_one_letter_code
_entity_poly.pdbx_strand_id
1 'polypeptide(L)'
;MVRRFLEYSLRYRRPIKAVWLEDGKLLSGTLTVTALGEDAFSFTSARRKAPREMPVTAVLSASYARGDDGDTLKNTLRMKEKKDG
;
A
#
# COMPACT_ATOMS: atom_id res chain seq x y z
N MET A 1 1.64 -3.25 -13.35
CA MET A 1 1.26 -4.22 -12.28
C MET A 1 1.26 -3.61 -10.88
N VAL A 2 2.24 -2.76 -10.51
CA VAL A 2 2.33 -2.14 -9.16
C VAL A 2 1.09 -1.32 -8.78
N ARG A 3 0.58 -0.49 -9.72
CA ARG A 3 -0.51 0.46 -9.44
C ARG A 3 -1.76 -0.18 -8.82
N ARG A 4 -2.14 -1.38 -9.26
CA ARG A 4 -3.29 -2.12 -8.70
C ARG A 4 -3.15 -2.40 -7.19
N PHE A 5 -1.92 -2.64 -6.72
CA PHE A 5 -1.66 -2.88 -5.30
C PHE A 5 -1.70 -1.59 -4.50
N LEU A 6 -1.24 -0.48 -5.10
CA LEU A 6 -1.35 0.85 -4.49
C LEU A 6 -2.82 1.26 -4.34
N GLU A 7 -3.61 1.08 -5.40
CA GLU A 7 -5.06 1.33 -5.41
C GLU A 7 -5.80 0.44 -4.40
N TYR A 8 -5.45 -0.85 -4.34
CA TYR A 8 -5.97 -1.79 -3.35
C TYR A 8 -5.69 -1.31 -1.91
N SER A 9 -4.42 -0.96 -1.63
CA SER A 9 -4.00 -0.49 -0.31
C SER A 9 -4.77 0.77 0.08
N LEU A 10 -4.88 1.73 -0.84
CA LEU A 10 -5.61 2.98 -0.61
C LEU A 10 -7.10 2.73 -0.35
N ARG A 11 -7.74 1.91 -1.18
CA ARG A 11 -9.18 1.63 -1.11
C ARG A 11 -9.56 0.93 0.20
N TYR A 12 -8.80 -0.09 0.59
CA TYR A 12 -9.15 -0.96 1.71
C TYR A 12 -8.35 -0.67 2.99
N ARG A 13 -7.43 0.30 2.95
CA ARG A 13 -6.47 0.61 4.02
C ARG A 13 -5.67 -0.62 4.45
N ARG A 14 -5.36 -1.50 3.50
CA ARG A 14 -4.65 -2.76 3.74
C ARG A 14 -3.16 -2.59 3.46
N PRO A 15 -2.29 -3.15 4.32
CA PRO A 15 -0.86 -3.13 4.05
C PRO A 15 -0.53 -3.98 2.81
N ILE A 16 0.43 -3.51 2.03
CA ILE A 16 1.04 -4.25 0.92
C ILE A 16 2.53 -4.43 1.18
N LYS A 17 3.13 -5.47 0.61
CA LYS A 17 4.59 -5.61 0.57
C LYS A 17 5.10 -4.97 -0.72
N ALA A 18 6.16 -4.17 -0.61
CA ALA A 18 6.79 -3.51 -1.74
C ALA A 18 8.31 -3.68 -1.70
N VAL A 19 8.92 -3.65 -2.89
CA VAL A 19 10.36 -3.47 -3.11
C VAL A 19 10.53 -2.19 -3.92
N TRP A 20 11.43 -1.30 -3.49
CA TRP A 20 11.64 -0.01 -4.13
C TRP A 20 13.12 0.40 -4.11
N LEU A 21 13.46 1.37 -4.95
CA LEU A 21 14.75 2.05 -4.94
C LEU A 21 14.67 3.34 -4.13
N GLU A 22 15.62 3.55 -3.24
CA GLU A 22 15.81 4.79 -2.48
C GLU A 22 17.32 5.03 -2.36
N ASP A 23 17.79 6.19 -2.85
CA ASP A 23 19.22 6.57 -2.84
C ASP A 23 20.14 5.48 -3.43
N GLY A 24 19.71 4.85 -4.52
CA GLY A 24 20.45 3.76 -5.19
C GLY A 24 20.44 2.43 -4.44
N LYS A 25 19.73 2.33 -3.30
CA LYS A 25 19.61 1.10 -2.52
C LYS A 25 18.27 0.43 -2.77
N LEU A 26 18.31 -0.89 -2.89
CA LEU A 26 17.12 -1.72 -2.98
C LEU A 26 16.58 -1.97 -1.57
N LEU A 27 15.41 -1.42 -1.28
CA LEU A 27 14.72 -1.56 -0.01
C LEU A 27 13.46 -2.42 -0.16
N SER A 28 13.03 -3.05 0.93
CA SER A 28 11.78 -3.78 0.97
C SER A 28 11.07 -3.62 2.30
N GLY A 29 9.74 -3.67 2.28
CA GLY A 29 8.94 -3.42 3.47
C GLY A 29 7.45 -3.46 3.23
N THR A 30 6.71 -3.29 4.33
CA THR A 30 5.25 -3.21 4.31
C THR A 30 4.83 -1.75 4.35
N LEU A 31 4.01 -1.34 3.39
CA LEU A 31 3.51 0.02 3.23
C LEU A 31 1.98 0.03 3.26
N THR A 32 1.40 1.10 3.79
CA THR A 32 -0.04 1.40 3.65
C THR A 32 -0.18 2.71 2.91
N VAL A 33 -0.79 2.68 1.74
CA VAL A 33 -0.99 3.87 0.89
C VAL A 33 -2.08 4.75 1.49
N THR A 34 -1.80 6.05 1.60
CA THR A 34 -2.71 7.06 2.16
C THR A 34 -3.17 8.08 1.13
N ALA A 35 -2.44 8.24 0.02
CA ALA A 35 -2.86 9.01 -1.16
C ALA A 35 -2.18 8.43 -2.41
N LEU A 36 -2.83 8.51 -3.58
CA LEU A 36 -2.30 8.04 -4.86
C LEU A 36 -2.61 9.07 -5.95
N GLY A 37 -1.57 9.65 -6.53
CA GLY A 37 -1.64 10.49 -7.72
C GLY A 37 -1.33 9.69 -8.99
N GLU A 38 -0.98 10.43 -10.05
CA GLU A 38 -0.56 9.84 -11.32
C GLU A 38 0.86 9.26 -11.20
N ASP A 39 1.83 10.10 -10.80
CA ASP A 39 3.26 9.74 -10.78
C ASP A 39 3.80 9.37 -9.39
N ALA A 40 3.10 9.77 -8.32
CA ALA A 40 3.56 9.61 -6.95
C ALA A 40 2.44 9.15 -6.03
N PHE A 41 2.83 8.61 -4.87
CA PHE A 41 1.90 8.19 -3.84
C PHE A 41 2.46 8.48 -2.45
N SER A 42 1.56 8.78 -1.51
CA SER A 42 1.89 8.91 -0.10
C SER A 42 1.60 7.59 0.62
N PHE A 43 2.44 7.23 1.58
CA PHE A 43 2.30 6.00 2.35
C PHE A 43 2.82 6.17 3.78
N THR A 44 2.33 5.31 4.67
CA THR A 44 2.93 5.07 5.99
C THR A 44 3.57 3.69 6.03
N SER A 45 4.52 3.50 6.94
CA SER A 45 5.13 2.19 7.18
C SER A 45 5.07 1.86 8.66
N ALA A 46 5.10 0.57 9.03
CA ALA A 46 5.07 0.18 10.44
C ALA A 46 6.21 0.81 11.27
N ARG A 47 7.36 1.07 10.65
CA ARG A 47 8.53 1.67 11.30
C ARG A 47 8.48 3.20 11.38
N ARG A 48 7.68 3.85 10.54
CA ARG A 48 7.56 5.32 10.48
C ARG A 48 6.11 5.71 10.24
N LYS A 49 5.49 6.26 11.29
CA LYS A 49 4.09 6.69 11.29
C LYS A 49 3.84 7.98 10.50
N ALA A 50 4.86 8.81 10.30
CA ALA A 50 4.75 9.99 9.44
C ALA A 50 4.59 9.57 7.98
N PRO A 51 3.59 10.11 7.25
CA PRO A 51 3.45 9.88 5.81
C PRO A 51 4.71 10.28 5.06
N ARG A 52 5.10 9.45 4.09
CA ARG A 52 6.19 9.71 3.15
C ARG A 52 5.63 9.64 1.73
N GLU A 53 6.27 10.36 0.82
CA GLU A 53 5.95 10.31 -0.60
C GLU A 53 7.06 9.58 -1.38
N MET A 54 6.67 8.85 -2.42
CA MET A 54 7.59 8.20 -3.33
C MET A 54 7.00 8.14 -4.76
N PRO A 55 7.83 8.28 -5.81
CA PRO A 55 7.40 8.05 -7.18
C PRO A 55 6.91 6.60 -7.36
N VAL A 56 5.84 6.41 -8.14
CA VAL A 56 5.36 5.07 -8.51
C VAL A 56 6.45 4.30 -9.25
N THR A 57 7.26 5.00 -10.06
CA THR A 57 8.37 4.44 -10.82
C THR A 57 9.53 3.92 -9.95
N ALA A 58 9.67 4.39 -8.72
CA ALA A 58 10.67 3.88 -7.78
C ALA A 58 10.30 2.49 -7.24
N VAL A 59 9.03 2.07 -7.35
CA VAL A 59 8.57 0.76 -6.89
C VAL A 59 8.84 -0.29 -7.97
N LEU A 60 9.72 -1.23 -7.64
CA LEU A 60 10.12 -2.31 -8.53
C LEU A 60 9.10 -3.46 -8.53
N SER A 61 8.52 -3.76 -7.37
CA SER A 61 7.50 -4.80 -7.24
C SER A 61 6.59 -4.55 -6.04
N ALA A 62 5.37 -5.10 -6.11
CA ALA A 62 4.40 -5.06 -5.03
C ALA A 62 3.57 -6.34 -4.98
N SER A 63 3.14 -6.73 -3.77
CA SER A 63 2.28 -7.87 -3.51
C SER A 63 1.43 -7.63 -2.24
N TYR A 64 0.44 -8.50 -2.00
CA TYR A 64 -0.30 -8.48 -0.75
C TYR A 64 0.61 -8.78 0.44
N ALA A 65 0.36 -8.14 1.58
CA ALA A 65 1.09 -8.45 2.80
C ALA A 65 0.76 -9.87 3.31
N ARG A 66 1.61 -10.40 4.17
CA ARG A 66 1.42 -11.74 4.75
C ARG A 66 0.03 -11.84 5.44
N GLY A 67 -0.72 -12.89 5.11
CA GLY A 67 -2.06 -13.12 5.64
C GLY A 67 -3.17 -12.35 4.92
N ASP A 68 -2.86 -11.70 3.80
CA ASP A 68 -3.81 -11.03 2.93
C ASP A 68 -3.84 -11.74 1.57
N ASP A 69 -5.01 -12.23 1.18
CA ASP A 69 -5.26 -12.94 -0.07
C ASP A 69 -5.72 -12.01 -1.20
N GLY A 70 -5.86 -10.70 -0.93
CA GLY A 70 -6.39 -9.73 -1.88
C GLY A 70 -7.89 -9.80 -2.09
N ASP A 71 -8.63 -10.54 -1.26
CA ASP A 71 -10.07 -10.73 -1.42
C ASP A 71 -10.83 -9.41 -1.19
N THR A 72 -11.26 -8.80 -2.29
CA THR A 72 -11.95 -7.51 -2.28
C THR A 72 -13.35 -7.59 -1.68
N LEU A 73 -14.03 -8.75 -1.73
CA LEU A 73 -15.35 -8.93 -1.12
C LEU A 73 -15.24 -8.95 0.41
N LYS A 74 -14.31 -9.75 0.95
CA LYS A 74 -14.02 -9.78 2.40
C LYS A 74 -13.66 -8.40 2.94
N ASN A 75 -12.84 -7.65 2.21
CA ASN A 75 -12.44 -6.31 2.64
C ASN A 75 -13.59 -5.29 2.56
N THR A 76 -14.45 -5.39 1.56
CA THR A 76 -15.64 -4.51 1.44
C THR A 76 -16.60 -4.74 2.61
N LEU A 77 -16.85 -6.01 2.99
CA LEU A 77 -17.68 -6.35 4.14
C LEU A 77 -17.10 -5.79 5.45
N ARG A 78 -15.81 -6.00 5.70
CA ARG A 78 -15.10 -5.45 6.87
C ARG A 78 -15.18 -3.92 6.98
N MET A 79 -15.19 -3.21 5.84
CA MET A 79 -15.32 -1.75 5.84
C MET A 79 -16.74 -1.28 6.17
N LYS A 80 -17.78 -2.05 5.82
CA LYS A 80 -19.17 -1.77 6.19
C LYS A 80 -19.39 -1.96 7.69
N GLU A 81 -18.93 -3.09 8.23
CA GLU A 81 -19.01 -3.39 9.68
C GLU A 81 -18.37 -2.30 10.56
N LYS A 82 -17.28 -1.67 10.09
CA LYS A 82 -16.60 -0.58 10.81
C LYS A 82 -17.27 0.79 10.72
N LYS A 83 -18.27 0.97 9.85
CA LYS A 83 -19.02 2.23 9.74
C LYS A 83 -20.29 2.24 10.58
N ASP A 84 -20.79 1.06 10.94
CA ASP A 84 -22.06 0.87 11.64
C ASP A 84 -21.90 0.68 13.16
N GLY A 85 -20.68 0.85 13.70
CA GLY A 85 -20.37 0.80 15.14
C GLY A 85 -19.48 1.96 15.56
#